data_AF-A0A397Y957-F1
#
_entry.id   AF-A0A397Y957-F1
#
_cell.length_a   1.000
_cell.length_b   1.000
_cell.length_c   1.000
_cell.angle_alpha   90.00
_cell.angle_beta   90.00
_cell.angle_gamma   90.00
#
_symmetry.space_group_name_H-M   'P 1'
#
loop_
_entity.id
_entity.type
_entity.pdbx_description
1 polymer ?
#
loop_
_entity_poly.entity_id
_entity_poly.type
_entity_poly.pdbx_seq_one_letter_code
_entity_poly.pdbx_strand_id
1 'polypeptide(L)'
;MSEDVGFNKETPCDYPRNPLCIFLSDFRSVLKFDELGLEIARIALPAALALTADPIASLVDTAFIGQIGPVELAAVGVSIALFNQVSRIAIFPLVSITTSFVAEEDAYSSQENTVQDHKECIETGINNTKEETQELIPEINKDESKISSSIFSVSKSPVKKRNIPSASSALIIGAILGLLQAAFLISTARPLLSFMGVKHDSPMLGPAQRYLSLRSLGAPAVLLSLATQGVFRGFKDTTTPLYATVIGDATNIILDPIFIFVFRLGVTGAATAHVLSQYLMCGILLWKLMGQVDIFNLSTKHLQFSRFMKNGFLLLMRVIAVTFCVTLSASLAAREGSISMAAFQVCLQVWLATSLLADGFAVAGQAILASAFAKKDYKRAAATASRVLQLGLVLGFLLAIILGAGLHFGARLFTKDDKVLHLISIGLPFVAGTQPINALAFVFDGVNFGASDFGYAAASLVMVAIVSILCLVLLSSTHGFIGLWFGLTIYMSLRAAVGFWRIGTATGPWSFLRR
;
A
#
# COMPACT_ATOMS: atom_id res chain seq x y z
N MET A 1 36.36 -15.78 -51.93
CA MET A 1 35.61 -16.91 -51.36
C MET A 1 35.54 -16.64 -49.88
N SER A 2 34.52 -15.87 -49.48
CA SER A 2 34.37 -15.31 -48.14
C SER A 2 33.18 -16.00 -47.50
N GLU A 3 33.43 -16.71 -46.41
CA GLU A 3 32.42 -17.43 -45.64
C GLU A 3 31.54 -16.44 -44.88
N ASP A 4 30.26 -16.37 -45.26
CA ASP A 4 29.22 -15.66 -44.52
C ASP A 4 28.86 -16.44 -43.26
N VAL A 5 29.16 -15.84 -42.12
CA VAL A 5 28.75 -16.28 -40.78
C VAL A 5 27.22 -16.16 -40.69
N GLY A 6 26.56 -17.32 -40.58
CA GLY A 6 25.12 -17.42 -40.46
C GLY A 6 24.57 -16.64 -39.27
N PHE A 7 23.81 -15.58 -39.56
CA PHE A 7 22.89 -14.95 -38.62
C PHE A 7 21.90 -16.01 -38.11
N ASN A 8 21.94 -16.29 -36.80
CA ASN A 8 20.89 -17.01 -36.10
C ASN A 8 19.55 -16.29 -36.35
N LYS A 9 18.69 -16.91 -37.15
CA LYS A 9 17.28 -16.53 -37.27
C LYS A 9 16.63 -16.74 -35.90
N GLU A 10 16.34 -15.64 -35.21
CA GLU A 10 15.35 -15.65 -34.12
C GLU A 10 14.04 -16.24 -34.68
N THR A 11 13.61 -17.37 -34.10
CA THR A 11 12.29 -17.96 -34.40
C THR A 11 11.20 -16.93 -34.11
N PRO A 12 10.27 -16.66 -35.04
CA PRO A 12 9.17 -15.75 -34.79
C PRO A 12 8.33 -16.31 -33.64
N CYS A 13 8.06 -15.46 -32.65
CA CYS A 13 7.27 -15.84 -31.48
C CYS A 13 5.80 -15.85 -31.89
N ASP A 14 5.22 -17.03 -32.07
CA ASP A 14 3.78 -17.15 -32.31
C ASP A 14 3.01 -16.77 -31.03
N TYR A 15 2.69 -15.49 -30.88
CA TYR A 15 1.66 -15.06 -29.94
C TYR A 15 0.28 -15.47 -30.49
N PRO A 16 -0.63 -15.97 -29.66
CA PRO A 16 -1.96 -16.34 -30.13
C PRO A 16 -2.67 -15.12 -30.74
N ARG A 17 -3.36 -15.31 -31.88
CA ARG A 17 -4.08 -14.23 -32.61
C ARG A 17 -5.04 -13.41 -31.75
N ASN A 18 -5.47 -13.93 -30.61
CA ASN A 18 -6.24 -13.19 -29.61
C ASN A 18 -5.35 -12.93 -28.38
N PRO A 19 -5.00 -11.67 -28.07
CA PRO A 19 -4.15 -11.32 -26.92
C PRO A 19 -4.73 -11.79 -25.57
N LEU A 20 -6.04 -12.03 -25.51
CA LEU A 20 -6.71 -12.61 -24.33
C LEU A 20 -6.36 -14.09 -24.07
N CYS A 21 -5.86 -14.82 -25.08
CA CYS A 21 -5.43 -16.21 -24.88
C CYS A 21 -4.17 -16.32 -24.00
N ILE A 22 -3.44 -15.23 -23.77
CA ILE A 22 -2.29 -15.20 -22.85
C ILE A 22 -2.70 -15.49 -21.41
N PHE A 23 -3.94 -15.16 -21.04
CA PHE A 23 -4.48 -15.47 -19.72
C PHE A 23 -4.78 -16.97 -19.55
N LEU A 24 -5.00 -17.68 -20.65
CA LEU A 24 -5.31 -19.12 -20.67
C LEU A 24 -4.09 -19.98 -21.04
N SER A 25 -3.05 -19.38 -21.64
CA SER A 25 -1.79 -20.07 -21.90
C SER A 25 -1.17 -20.50 -20.57
N ASP A 26 -0.69 -21.74 -20.53
CA ASP A 26 0.03 -22.32 -19.39
C ASP A 26 -0.75 -22.44 -18.06
N PHE A 27 -2.07 -22.66 -18.11
CA PHE A 27 -2.87 -22.95 -16.91
C PHE A 27 -2.32 -24.15 -16.10
N ARG A 28 -1.75 -25.15 -16.77
CA ARG A 28 -1.06 -26.30 -16.12
C ARG A 28 0.17 -25.88 -15.32
N SER A 29 0.70 -24.71 -15.60
CA SER A 29 1.90 -24.21 -14.93
C SER A 29 1.55 -23.42 -13.68
N VAL A 30 0.31 -22.94 -13.44
CA VAL A 30 -0.08 -21.93 -12.40
C VAL A 30 0.51 -22.16 -11.01
N LEU A 31 0.62 -23.41 -10.56
CA LEU A 31 1.17 -23.77 -9.24
C LEU A 31 2.57 -24.41 -9.31
N LYS A 32 3.22 -24.42 -10.49
CA LYS A 32 4.59 -24.91 -10.62
C LYS A 32 5.55 -23.98 -9.88
N PHE A 33 6.49 -24.57 -9.16
CA PHE A 33 7.63 -23.89 -8.55
C PHE A 33 8.78 -23.75 -9.56
N ASP A 34 8.49 -23.11 -10.70
CA ASP A 34 9.52 -22.68 -11.64
C ASP A 34 10.24 -21.43 -11.11
N GLU A 35 11.32 -21.02 -11.76
CA GLU A 35 12.12 -19.85 -11.34
C GLU A 35 11.25 -18.60 -11.20
N LEU A 36 10.32 -18.40 -12.14
CA LEU A 36 9.37 -17.28 -12.11
C LEU A 36 8.37 -17.39 -10.96
N GLY A 37 7.77 -18.56 -10.72
CA GLY A 37 6.85 -18.80 -9.62
C GLY A 37 7.51 -18.60 -8.25
N LEU A 38 8.76 -19.04 -8.09
CA LEU A 38 9.52 -18.83 -6.87
C LEU A 38 9.88 -17.36 -6.65
N GLU A 39 10.26 -16.64 -7.72
CA GLU A 39 10.50 -15.20 -7.67
C GLU A 39 9.22 -14.43 -7.28
N ILE A 40 8.07 -14.75 -7.90
CA ILE A 40 6.78 -14.17 -7.54
C ILE A 40 6.46 -14.44 -6.07
N ALA A 41 6.62 -15.69 -5.60
CA ALA A 41 6.31 -16.04 -4.21
C ALA A 41 7.21 -15.30 -3.20
N ARG A 42 8.51 -15.15 -3.50
CA ARG A 42 9.47 -14.43 -2.65
C ARG A 42 9.13 -12.95 -2.47
N ILE A 43 8.48 -12.33 -3.46
CA ILE A 43 8.04 -10.93 -3.39
C ILE A 43 6.63 -10.83 -2.82
N ALA A 44 5.70 -11.66 -3.32
CA ALA A 44 4.28 -11.58 -3.01
C ALA A 44 3.96 -11.97 -1.56
N LEU A 45 4.60 -13.01 -1.01
CA LEU A 45 4.26 -13.50 0.33
C LEU A 45 4.62 -12.48 1.44
N PRO A 46 5.84 -11.92 1.50
CA PRO A 46 6.14 -10.87 2.48
C PRO A 46 5.28 -9.61 2.29
N ALA A 47 5.03 -9.22 1.04
CA ALA A 47 4.19 -8.07 0.73
C ALA A 47 2.74 -8.28 1.20
N ALA A 48 2.15 -9.45 0.93
CA ALA A 48 0.80 -9.79 1.38
C ALA A 48 0.70 -9.79 2.92
N LEU A 49 1.68 -10.38 3.62
CA LEU A 49 1.71 -10.39 5.09
C LEU A 49 1.81 -8.98 5.66
N ALA A 50 2.68 -8.13 5.09
CA ALA A 50 2.83 -6.75 5.52
C ALA A 50 1.56 -5.92 5.28
N LEU A 51 0.91 -6.09 4.12
CA LEU A 51 -0.27 -5.33 3.72
C LEU A 51 -1.56 -5.81 4.42
N THR A 52 -1.54 -7.00 5.02
CA THR A 52 -2.70 -7.56 5.75
C THR A 52 -2.65 -7.41 7.26
N ALA A 53 -1.53 -6.99 7.84
CA ALA A 53 -1.43 -6.70 9.27
C ALA A 53 -2.49 -5.67 9.71
N ASP A 54 -2.50 -4.47 9.14
CA ASP A 54 -3.43 -3.40 9.53
C ASP A 54 -4.90 -3.78 9.29
N PRO A 55 -5.29 -4.39 8.14
CA PRO A 55 -6.67 -4.83 7.93
C PRO A 55 -7.13 -5.91 8.91
N ILE A 56 -6.25 -6.84 9.30
CA ILE A 56 -6.56 -7.87 10.30
C ILE A 56 -6.74 -7.22 11.68
N ALA A 57 -5.85 -6.30 12.07
CA ALA A 57 -6.02 -5.56 13.32
C ALA A 57 -7.36 -4.79 13.31
N SER A 58 -7.66 -4.10 12.22
CA SER A 58 -8.91 -3.35 12.07
C SER A 58 -10.17 -4.24 12.06
N LEU A 59 -10.09 -5.51 11.66
CA LEU A 59 -11.18 -6.48 11.84
C LEU A 59 -11.44 -6.78 13.32
N VAL A 60 -10.39 -6.92 14.11
CA VAL A 60 -10.48 -7.15 15.56
C VAL A 60 -11.11 -5.93 16.25
N ASP A 61 -10.66 -4.71 15.91
CA ASP A 61 -11.26 -3.46 16.41
C ASP A 61 -12.75 -3.38 16.07
N THR A 62 -13.10 -3.69 14.82
CA THR A 62 -14.49 -3.70 14.35
C THR A 62 -15.33 -4.72 15.13
N ALA A 63 -14.75 -5.88 15.47
CA ALA A 63 -15.41 -6.88 16.29
C ALA A 63 -15.66 -6.38 17.72
N PHE A 64 -14.68 -5.75 18.37
CA PHE A 64 -14.88 -5.18 19.71
C PHE A 64 -15.95 -4.08 19.72
N ILE A 65 -15.93 -3.19 18.73
CA ILE A 65 -16.92 -2.11 18.61
C ILE A 65 -18.32 -2.68 18.33
N GLY A 66 -18.42 -3.71 17.49
CA GLY A 66 -19.70 -4.34 17.16
C GLY A 66 -20.35 -5.12 18.33
N GLN A 67 -19.56 -5.49 19.34
CA GLN A 67 -20.08 -6.05 20.61
C GLN A 67 -20.71 -4.99 21.52
N ILE A 68 -20.45 -3.69 21.29
CA ILE A 68 -21.08 -2.60 22.05
C ILE A 68 -22.54 -2.46 21.62
N GLY A 69 -22.77 -2.37 20.30
CA GLY A 69 -24.11 -2.21 19.75
C GLY A 69 -24.12 -1.83 18.27
N PRO A 70 -25.28 -1.98 17.59
CA PRO A 70 -25.42 -1.68 16.18
C PRO A 70 -25.31 -0.17 15.87
N VAL A 71 -25.73 0.69 16.80
CA VAL A 71 -25.66 2.15 16.62
C VAL A 71 -24.21 2.63 16.65
N GLU A 72 -23.43 2.10 17.59
CA GLU A 72 -22.02 2.38 17.79
C GLU A 72 -21.19 1.92 16.60
N LEU A 73 -21.42 0.69 16.14
CA LEU A 73 -20.76 0.12 14.97
C LEU A 73 -21.05 0.92 13.69
N ALA A 74 -22.31 1.30 13.48
CA ALA A 74 -22.70 2.14 12.36
C ALA A 74 -22.05 3.53 12.43
N ALA A 75 -22.09 4.16 13.60
CA ALA A 75 -21.48 5.46 13.85
C ALA A 75 -19.97 5.46 13.56
N VAL A 76 -19.27 4.42 14.02
CA VAL A 76 -17.84 4.24 13.74
C VAL A 76 -17.59 4.03 12.25
N GLY A 77 -18.39 3.21 11.57
CA GLY A 77 -18.23 2.96 10.13
C GLY A 77 -18.32 4.23 9.28
N VAL A 78 -19.29 5.10 9.57
CA VAL A 78 -19.44 6.39 8.88
C VAL A 78 -18.23 7.28 9.14
N SER A 79 -17.79 7.37 10.40
CA SER A 79 -16.64 8.18 10.78
C SER A 79 -15.32 7.68 10.18
N ILE A 80 -15.12 6.36 10.09
CA ILE A 80 -13.97 5.75 9.42
C ILE A 80 -13.97 6.10 7.92
N ALA A 81 -15.13 6.02 7.26
CA ALA A 81 -15.25 6.37 5.84
C ALA A 81 -14.85 7.83 5.57
N LEU A 82 -15.32 8.79 6.39
CA LEU A 82 -14.90 10.19 6.30
C LEU A 82 -13.40 10.37 6.55
N PHE A 83 -12.91 9.81 7.65
CA PHE A 83 -11.52 9.94 8.05
C PHE A 83 -10.61 9.40 6.93
N ASN A 84 -10.92 8.24 6.39
CA ASN A 84 -10.15 7.61 5.32
C ASN A 84 -10.21 8.42 4.01
N GLN A 85 -11.38 8.95 3.65
CA GLN A 85 -11.53 9.75 2.44
C GLN A 85 -10.70 11.03 2.48
N VAL A 86 -10.72 11.74 3.61
CA VAL A 86 -9.91 12.96 3.79
C VAL A 86 -8.42 12.60 3.87
N SER A 87 -8.08 11.55 4.63
CA SER A 87 -6.69 11.10 4.79
C SER A 87 -6.05 10.74 3.45
N ARG A 88 -6.74 9.99 2.57
CA ARG A 88 -6.15 9.54 1.31
C ARG A 88 -5.76 10.66 0.36
N ILE A 89 -6.43 11.82 0.44
CA ILE A 89 -6.07 13.02 -0.33
C ILE A 89 -4.72 13.56 0.13
N ALA A 90 -4.43 13.53 1.43
CA ALA A 90 -3.16 14.00 2.00
C ALA A 90 -2.03 12.96 1.90
N ILE A 91 -2.36 11.68 2.10
CA ILE A 91 -1.39 10.57 2.14
C ILE A 91 -0.67 10.39 0.80
N PHE A 92 -1.44 10.37 -0.30
CA PHE A 92 -0.87 9.97 -1.59
C PHE A 92 0.25 10.90 -2.07
N PRO A 93 0.07 12.25 -2.10
CA PRO A 93 1.15 13.16 -2.44
C PRO A 93 2.32 13.03 -1.47
N LEU A 94 2.05 12.97 -0.17
CA LEU A 94 3.07 12.95 0.87
C LEU A 94 4.03 11.76 0.71
N VAL A 95 3.51 10.53 0.62
CA VAL A 95 4.36 9.32 0.54
C VAL A 95 5.07 9.23 -0.80
N SER A 96 4.36 9.51 -1.91
CA SER A 96 4.93 9.39 -3.26
C SER A 96 6.06 10.38 -3.50
N ILE A 97 5.88 11.63 -3.05
CA ILE A 97 6.90 12.69 -3.14
C ILE A 97 8.08 12.29 -2.27
N THR A 98 7.84 12.03 -0.98
CA THR A 98 8.91 11.75 0.00
C THR A 98 9.80 10.59 -0.45
N THR A 99 9.20 9.47 -0.87
CA THR A 99 9.97 8.28 -1.28
C THR A 99 10.89 8.57 -2.47
N SER A 100 10.42 9.34 -3.44
CA SER A 100 11.19 9.63 -4.66
C SER A 100 12.36 10.58 -4.38
N PHE A 101 12.10 11.67 -3.63
CA PHE A 101 13.14 12.65 -3.30
C PHE A 101 14.21 12.07 -2.38
N VAL A 102 13.81 11.29 -1.38
CA VAL A 102 14.76 10.64 -0.47
C VAL A 102 15.61 9.60 -1.19
N ALA A 103 15.02 8.80 -2.09
CA ALA A 103 15.78 7.83 -2.88
C ALA A 103 16.80 8.51 -3.81
N GLU A 104 16.45 9.66 -4.40
CA GLU A 104 17.35 10.45 -5.23
C GLU A 104 18.53 11.01 -4.42
N GLU A 105 18.27 11.68 -3.29
CA GLU A 105 19.29 12.24 -2.41
C GLU A 105 20.20 11.16 -1.79
N ASP A 106 19.65 10.01 -1.38
CA ASP A 106 20.42 8.89 -0.83
C ASP A 106 21.37 8.27 -1.88
N ALA A 107 20.92 8.20 -3.14
CA ALA A 107 21.75 7.74 -4.25
C ALA A 107 22.92 8.69 -4.54
N TYR A 108 22.68 10.00 -4.54
CA TYR A 108 23.73 11.02 -4.70
C TYR A 108 24.73 11.01 -3.53
N SER A 109 24.24 10.97 -2.28
CA SER A 109 25.11 10.92 -1.09
C SER A 109 25.99 9.66 -1.06
N SER A 110 25.46 8.52 -1.51
CA SER A 110 26.22 7.27 -1.62
C SER A 110 27.35 7.37 -2.65
N GLN A 111 27.13 8.07 -3.78
CA GLN A 111 28.17 8.32 -4.78
C GLN A 111 29.25 9.26 -4.27
N GLU A 112 28.88 10.36 -3.61
CA GLU A 112 29.86 11.30 -3.04
C GLU A 112 30.73 10.65 -1.97
N ASN A 113 30.15 9.86 -1.05
CA ASN A 113 30.92 9.14 -0.04
C ASN A 113 31.88 8.12 -0.68
N THR A 114 31.48 7.42 -1.74
CA THR A 114 32.37 6.48 -2.45
C THR A 114 33.55 7.20 -3.10
N VAL A 115 33.31 8.38 -3.69
CA VAL A 115 34.36 9.22 -4.31
C VAL A 115 35.29 9.84 -3.25
N GLN A 116 34.74 10.26 -2.10
CA GLN A 116 35.49 10.79 -0.97
C GLN A 116 36.36 9.70 -0.32
N ASP A 117 35.81 8.51 -0.06
CA ASP A 117 36.54 7.36 0.47
C ASP A 117 37.66 6.93 -0.49
N HIS A 118 37.40 6.95 -1.81
CA HIS A 118 38.47 6.69 -2.80
C HIS A 118 39.55 7.77 -2.79
N LYS A 119 39.19 9.06 -2.66
CA LYS A 119 40.18 10.14 -2.52
C LYS A 119 40.99 10.03 -1.24
N GLU A 120 40.37 9.74 -0.10
CA GLU A 120 41.07 9.53 1.17
C GLU A 120 41.96 8.29 1.14
N CYS A 121 41.53 7.18 0.51
CA CYS A 121 42.38 6.00 0.28
C CYS A 121 43.58 6.30 -0.64
N ILE A 122 43.38 7.15 -1.66
CA ILE A 122 44.46 7.57 -2.57
C ILE A 122 45.42 8.53 -1.84
N GLU A 123 44.92 9.49 -1.06
CA GLU A 123 45.76 10.42 -0.29
C GLU A 123 46.53 9.72 0.84
N THR A 124 45.91 8.75 1.54
CA THR A 124 46.61 7.92 2.53
C THR A 124 47.61 6.96 1.88
N GLY A 125 47.29 6.40 0.71
CA GLY A 125 48.22 5.59 -0.07
C GLY A 125 49.44 6.38 -0.59
N ILE A 126 49.23 7.62 -1.04
CA ILE A 126 50.28 8.54 -1.52
C ILE A 126 51.14 9.08 -0.36
N ASN A 127 50.55 9.32 0.81
CA ASN A 127 51.33 9.75 1.99
C ASN A 127 52.23 8.63 2.52
N ASN A 128 51.80 7.37 2.46
CA ASN A 128 52.66 6.23 2.81
C ASN A 128 53.79 6.00 1.80
N THR A 129 53.65 6.40 0.53
CA THR A 129 54.73 6.26 -0.46
C THR A 129 55.84 7.31 -0.31
N LYS A 130 55.58 8.39 0.44
CA LYS A 130 56.54 9.49 0.65
C LYS A 130 57.48 9.28 1.83
N GLU A 131 57.27 8.26 2.67
CA GLU A 131 58.18 7.93 3.77
C GLU A 131 59.20 6.81 3.43
N GLU A 132 59.04 6.08 2.32
CA GLU A 132 59.94 4.96 1.97
C GLU A 132 61.10 5.29 1.00
N THR A 133 61.30 6.56 0.58
CA THR A 133 62.36 6.90 -0.41
C THR A 133 63.62 7.60 0.13
N GLN A 134 63.94 7.47 1.42
CA GLN A 134 65.24 7.92 1.95
C GLN A 134 65.79 6.99 3.03
N GLU A 135 66.50 5.91 2.63
CA GLU A 135 67.81 5.55 3.17
C GLU A 135 68.48 4.44 2.34
N LEU A 136 69.82 4.51 2.26
CA LEU A 136 70.70 3.86 1.28
C LEU A 136 71.03 2.36 1.56
N ILE A 137 71.35 1.67 0.46
CA ILE A 137 71.93 0.31 0.25
C ILE A 137 73.38 0.20 0.83
N PRO A 138 74.08 -0.98 1.01
CA PRO A 138 73.71 -2.42 1.12
C PRO A 138 74.31 -3.15 2.36
N GLU A 139 73.85 -4.37 2.70
CA GLU A 139 74.77 -5.51 2.97
C GLU A 139 74.07 -6.88 2.91
N ILE A 140 74.85 -7.88 2.50
CA ILE A 140 74.46 -9.24 2.09
C ILE A 140 74.41 -10.17 3.32
N ASN A 141 73.31 -10.91 3.54
CA ASN A 141 73.33 -12.38 3.74
C ASN A 141 71.95 -13.00 4.07
N LYS A 142 71.69 -14.08 3.33
CA LYS A 142 70.89 -15.30 3.55
C LYS A 142 69.87 -15.44 4.71
N ASP A 143 68.73 -15.96 4.26
CA ASP A 143 67.87 -17.01 4.84
C ASP A 143 66.79 -16.67 5.90
N GLU A 144 65.59 -17.07 5.49
CA GLU A 144 64.47 -17.65 6.25
C GLU A 144 63.57 -16.80 7.18
N SER A 145 62.32 -16.72 6.72
CA SER A 145 61.08 -16.96 7.49
C SER A 145 60.58 -15.87 8.45
N LYS A 146 59.56 -15.14 7.99
CA LYS A 146 58.23 -15.00 8.63
C LYS A 146 57.47 -13.86 7.97
N ILE A 147 56.56 -14.21 7.06
CA ILE A 147 55.49 -13.32 6.61
C ILE A 147 54.52 -13.18 7.80
N SER A 148 54.67 -12.10 8.55
CA SER A 148 53.75 -11.75 9.63
C SER A 148 52.48 -11.16 9.04
N SER A 149 51.37 -11.81 9.36
CA SER A 149 50.00 -11.39 9.18
C SER A 149 49.73 -9.97 9.73
N SER A 150 49.32 -9.05 8.87
CA SER A 150 48.56 -7.87 9.27
C SER A 150 47.56 -7.50 8.17
N ILE A 151 46.54 -8.36 8.01
CA ILE A 151 45.37 -8.13 7.16
C ILE A 151 44.20 -7.76 8.09
N PHE A 152 43.71 -6.53 7.90
CA PHE A 152 42.37 -6.02 8.25
C PHE A 152 41.95 -5.98 9.73
N SER A 153 42.31 -4.89 10.41
CA SER A 153 41.43 -4.32 11.43
C SER A 153 40.36 -3.46 10.74
N VAL A 154 39.20 -4.04 10.44
CA VAL A 154 38.00 -3.26 10.07
C VAL A 154 37.53 -2.53 11.33
N SER A 155 38.04 -1.32 11.54
CA SER A 155 37.45 -0.37 12.48
C SER A 155 36.03 -0.06 11.96
N LYS A 156 34.99 -0.43 12.71
CA LYS A 156 33.63 0.05 12.44
C LYS A 156 33.65 1.57 12.59
N SER A 157 33.68 2.30 11.48
CA SER A 157 33.48 3.75 11.50
C SER A 157 32.15 4.07 12.21
N PRO A 158 32.08 5.14 13.01
CA PRO A 158 30.82 5.57 13.59
C PRO A 158 29.85 5.85 12.44
N VAL A 159 28.62 5.32 12.54
CA VAL A 159 27.58 5.50 11.52
C VAL A 159 27.34 7.00 11.33
N LYS A 160 27.96 7.58 10.30
CA LYS A 160 27.79 8.97 9.93
C LYS A 160 26.33 9.14 9.54
N LYS A 161 25.60 9.96 10.29
CA LYS A 161 24.19 10.22 10.01
C LYS A 161 24.04 10.80 8.60
N ARG A 162 23.01 10.35 7.89
CA ARG A 162 22.76 10.81 6.52
C ARG A 162 22.21 12.23 6.58
N ASN A 163 22.72 13.10 5.72
CA ASN A 163 22.22 14.48 5.60
C ASN A 163 21.25 14.53 4.42
N ILE A 164 19.96 14.38 4.71
CA ILE A 164 18.91 14.21 3.69
C ILE A 164 17.82 15.26 3.97
N PRO A 165 17.97 16.48 3.44
CA PRO A 165 17.06 17.58 3.71
C PRO A 165 15.61 17.32 3.28
N SER A 166 15.40 16.48 2.26
CA SER A 166 14.05 16.09 1.84
C SER A 166 13.29 15.33 2.93
N ALA A 167 13.99 14.59 3.80
CA ALA A 167 13.37 13.91 4.93
C ALA A 167 12.79 14.93 5.93
N SER A 168 13.55 15.97 6.29
CA SER A 168 13.07 17.03 7.20
C SER A 168 11.88 17.79 6.61
N SER A 169 11.94 18.13 5.33
CA SER A 169 10.84 18.80 4.62
C SER A 169 9.57 17.95 4.60
N ALA A 170 9.70 16.64 4.33
CA ALA A 170 8.58 15.71 4.34
C ALA A 170 7.92 15.59 5.71
N LEU A 171 8.71 15.56 6.80
CA LEU A 171 8.18 15.53 8.16
C LEU A 171 7.43 16.81 8.51
N ILE A 172 7.95 17.98 8.13
CA ILE A 172 7.28 19.27 8.36
C ILE A 172 5.96 19.33 7.60
N ILE A 173 5.97 18.97 6.30
CA ILE A 173 4.75 18.94 5.48
C ILE A 173 3.75 17.94 6.07
N GLY A 174 4.20 16.74 6.47
CA GLY A 174 3.36 15.73 7.10
C GLY A 174 2.71 16.21 8.41
N ALA A 175 3.46 16.89 9.27
CA ALA A 175 2.95 17.48 10.50
C ALA A 175 1.90 18.58 10.22
N ILE A 176 2.20 19.50 9.31
CA ILE A 176 1.30 20.61 8.95
C ILE A 176 0.01 20.05 8.33
N LEU A 177 0.12 19.16 7.32
CA LEU A 177 -1.06 18.55 6.70
C LEU A 177 -1.87 17.75 7.72
N GLY A 178 -1.22 17.10 8.69
CA GLY A 178 -1.90 16.29 9.69
C GLY A 178 -2.66 17.14 10.70
N LEU A 179 -2.07 18.26 11.13
CA LEU A 179 -2.74 19.25 11.97
C LEU A 179 -3.90 19.92 11.24
N LEU A 180 -3.71 20.31 9.97
CA LEU A 180 -4.78 20.86 9.13
C LEU A 180 -5.92 19.87 8.93
N GLN A 181 -5.60 18.60 8.66
CA GLN A 181 -6.59 17.53 8.55
C GLN A 181 -7.35 17.33 9.87
N ALA A 182 -6.67 17.31 11.01
CA ALA A 182 -7.30 17.18 12.32
C ALA A 182 -8.25 18.35 12.59
N ALA A 183 -7.77 19.59 12.39
CA ALA A 183 -8.58 20.79 12.57
C ALA A 183 -9.80 20.82 11.64
N PHE A 184 -9.62 20.46 10.37
CA PHE A 184 -10.70 20.37 9.39
C PHE A 184 -11.75 19.34 9.82
N LEU A 185 -11.36 18.10 10.12
CA LEU A 185 -12.30 17.04 10.50
C LEU A 185 -13.02 17.33 11.83
N ILE A 186 -12.34 17.94 12.81
CA ILE A 186 -12.94 18.30 14.10
C ILE A 186 -13.95 19.44 13.91
N SER A 187 -13.58 20.51 13.20
CA SER A 187 -14.45 21.68 13.00
C SER A 187 -15.64 21.38 12.08
N THR A 188 -15.48 20.47 11.11
CA THR A 188 -16.52 20.10 10.14
C THR A 188 -17.17 18.74 10.42
N ALA A 189 -16.96 18.14 11.60
CA ALA A 189 -17.47 16.81 11.93
C ALA A 189 -19.00 16.69 11.71
N ARG A 190 -19.77 17.64 12.26
CA ARG A 190 -21.24 17.66 12.12
C ARG A 190 -21.71 17.80 10.66
N PRO A 191 -21.27 18.81 9.88
CA PRO A 191 -21.71 18.95 8.50
C PRO A 191 -21.27 17.77 7.62
N LEU A 192 -20.08 17.21 7.85
CA LEU A 192 -19.62 16.02 7.11
C LEU A 192 -20.46 14.78 7.42
N LEU A 193 -20.81 14.54 8.68
CA LEU A 193 -21.69 13.44 9.08
C LEU A 193 -23.10 13.61 8.51
N SER A 194 -23.62 14.84 8.51
CA SER A 194 -24.90 15.16 7.86
C SER A 194 -24.84 14.92 6.36
N PHE A 195 -23.74 15.24 5.69
CA PHE A 195 -23.54 14.98 4.26
C PHE A 195 -23.50 13.48 3.94
N MET A 196 -22.91 12.68 4.84
CA MET A 196 -22.99 11.21 4.77
C MET A 196 -24.40 10.66 5.03
N GLY A 197 -25.37 11.50 5.38
CA GLY A 197 -26.76 11.10 5.57
C GLY A 197 -27.11 10.68 6.98
N VAL A 198 -26.26 10.97 7.97
CA VAL A 198 -26.60 10.85 9.38
C VAL A 198 -27.53 12.00 9.77
N LYS A 199 -28.81 11.69 9.97
CA LYS A 199 -29.83 12.69 10.34
C LYS A 199 -29.58 13.27 11.75
N HIS A 200 -30.10 14.47 12.01
CA HIS A 200 -29.93 15.16 13.30
C HIS A 200 -30.58 14.45 14.50
N ASP A 201 -31.66 13.73 14.25
CA ASP A 201 -32.41 12.90 15.20
C ASP A 201 -31.86 11.47 15.30
N SER A 202 -30.87 11.12 14.48
CA SER A 202 -30.31 9.77 14.45
C SER A 202 -29.55 9.46 15.74
N PRO A 203 -29.76 8.27 16.35
CA PRO A 203 -28.98 7.86 17.50
C PRO A 203 -27.48 7.69 17.19
N MET A 204 -27.11 7.60 15.89
CA MET A 204 -25.72 7.48 15.45
C MET A 204 -24.93 8.79 15.54
N LEU A 205 -25.58 9.95 15.51
CA LEU A 205 -24.89 11.23 15.34
C LEU A 205 -23.95 11.55 16.51
N GLY A 206 -24.40 11.32 17.74
CA GLY A 206 -23.61 11.56 18.95
C GLY A 206 -22.34 10.72 19.00
N PRO A 207 -22.44 9.38 18.94
CA PRO A 207 -21.28 8.49 18.89
C PRO A 207 -20.37 8.77 17.68
N ALA A 208 -20.93 9.04 16.49
CA ALA A 208 -20.15 9.27 15.27
C ALA A 208 -19.31 10.54 15.39
N GLN A 209 -19.90 11.63 15.89
CA GLN A 209 -19.19 12.90 16.11
C GLN A 209 -18.06 12.72 17.13
N ARG A 210 -18.33 12.07 18.28
CA ARG A 210 -17.31 11.83 19.31
C ARG A 210 -16.16 11.01 18.76
N TYR A 211 -16.47 9.92 18.05
CA TYR A 211 -15.46 9.07 17.43
C TYR A 211 -14.63 9.85 16.42
N LEU A 212 -15.27 10.54 15.47
CA LEU A 212 -14.58 11.27 14.41
C LEU A 212 -13.68 12.34 14.98
N SER A 213 -14.14 13.14 15.94
CA SER A 213 -13.34 14.20 16.55
C SER A 213 -12.13 13.65 17.29
N LEU A 214 -12.29 12.60 18.11
CA LEU A 214 -11.17 11.97 18.81
C LEU A 214 -10.20 11.30 17.84
N ARG A 215 -10.71 10.49 16.91
CA ARG A 215 -9.92 9.81 15.88
C ARG A 215 -9.08 10.76 15.04
N SER A 216 -9.61 11.97 14.80
CA SER A 216 -8.93 13.03 14.05
C SER A 216 -7.68 13.57 14.75
N LEU A 217 -7.59 13.48 16.08
CA LEU A 217 -6.39 13.85 16.84
C LEU A 217 -5.20 12.92 16.52
N GLY A 218 -5.45 11.74 15.94
CA GLY A 218 -4.43 10.83 15.42
C GLY A 218 -3.92 11.19 14.02
N ALA A 219 -4.59 12.08 13.27
CA ALA A 219 -4.17 12.46 11.91
C ALA A 219 -2.72 12.98 11.81
N PRO A 220 -2.21 13.81 12.75
CA PRO A 220 -0.81 14.22 12.76
C PRO A 220 0.15 13.02 12.85
N ALA A 221 -0.13 12.08 13.76
CA ALA A 221 0.69 10.89 13.93
C ALA A 221 0.66 9.99 12.69
N VAL A 222 -0.51 9.82 12.05
CA VAL A 222 -0.66 9.03 10.82
C VAL A 222 0.17 9.62 9.68
N LEU A 223 0.04 10.93 9.40
CA LEU A 223 0.78 11.55 8.29
C LEU A 223 2.28 11.63 8.56
N LEU A 224 2.70 11.91 9.81
CA LEU A 224 4.11 11.83 10.19
C LEU A 224 4.67 10.42 10.01
N SER A 225 3.96 9.40 10.51
CA SER A 225 4.36 8.00 10.33
C SER A 225 4.50 7.65 8.86
N LEU A 226 3.56 8.06 8.01
CA LEU A 226 3.61 7.79 6.57
C LEU A 226 4.73 8.54 5.86
N ALA A 227 5.01 9.79 6.25
CA ALA A 227 6.19 10.53 5.77
C ALA A 227 7.47 9.77 6.15
N THR A 228 7.63 9.37 7.41
CA THR A 228 8.78 8.59 7.88
C THR A 228 8.90 7.25 7.15
N GLN A 229 7.79 6.56 6.89
CA GLN A 229 7.80 5.34 6.08
C GLN A 229 8.26 5.61 4.65
N GLY A 230 7.85 6.73 4.05
CA GLY A 230 8.36 7.16 2.75
C GLY A 230 9.87 7.38 2.75
N VAL A 231 10.41 7.97 3.83
CA VAL A 231 11.87 8.14 4.03
C VAL A 231 12.57 6.78 4.12
N PHE A 232 12.11 5.88 4.99
CA PHE A 232 12.70 4.54 5.13
C PHE A 232 12.62 3.73 3.83
N ARG A 233 11.50 3.81 3.08
CA ARG A 233 11.38 3.19 1.75
C ARG A 233 12.37 3.77 0.75
N GLY A 234 12.65 5.08 0.83
CA GLY A 234 13.71 5.73 0.05
C GLY A 234 15.09 5.15 0.35
N PHE A 235 15.37 4.80 1.62
CA PHE A 235 16.59 4.09 2.04
C PHE A 235 16.58 2.59 1.73
N LYS A 236 15.51 2.08 1.10
CA LYS A 236 15.26 0.66 0.87
C LYS A 236 15.12 -0.17 2.17
N ASP A 237 14.85 0.47 3.30
CA ASP A 237 14.50 -0.22 4.55
C ASP A 237 12.98 -0.34 4.67
N THR A 238 12.46 -1.52 4.33
CA THR A 238 11.03 -1.84 4.50
C THR A 238 10.74 -2.56 5.82
N THR A 239 11.78 -2.96 6.55
CA THR A 239 11.65 -3.77 7.77
C THR A 239 11.33 -2.92 8.98
N THR A 240 12.00 -1.77 9.15
CA THR A 240 11.77 -0.86 10.27
C THR A 240 10.32 -0.34 10.29
N PRO A 241 9.75 0.14 9.16
CA PRO A 241 8.33 0.43 9.03
C PRO A 241 7.40 -0.69 9.51
N LEU A 242 7.65 -1.92 9.03
CA LEU A 242 6.79 -3.07 9.31
C LEU A 242 6.73 -3.39 10.80
N TYR A 243 7.89 -3.44 11.48
CA TYR A 243 7.92 -3.71 12.92
C TYR A 243 7.20 -2.63 13.73
N ALA A 244 7.36 -1.35 13.36
CA ALA A 244 6.66 -0.26 14.04
C ALA A 244 5.15 -0.35 13.87
N THR A 245 4.67 -0.68 12.66
CA THR A 245 3.25 -0.90 12.38
C THR A 245 2.69 -2.06 13.21
N VAL A 246 3.36 -3.22 13.19
CA VAL A 246 2.92 -4.41 13.95
C VAL A 246 2.86 -4.13 15.46
N ILE A 247 3.83 -3.40 16.01
CA ILE A 247 3.81 -3.01 17.44
C ILE A 247 2.64 -2.04 17.70
N GLY A 248 2.41 -1.08 16.82
CA GLY A 248 1.28 -0.15 16.91
C GLY A 248 -0.06 -0.88 16.89
N ASP A 249 -0.28 -1.77 15.93
CA ASP A 249 -1.49 -2.56 15.77
C ASP A 249 -1.71 -3.52 16.94
N ALA A 250 -0.66 -4.22 17.38
CA ALA A 250 -0.74 -5.08 18.56
C ALA A 250 -1.12 -4.27 19.81
N THR A 251 -0.55 -3.08 19.96
CA THR A 251 -0.91 -2.16 21.06
C THR A 251 -2.37 -1.73 20.93
N ASN A 252 -2.86 -1.44 19.73
CA ASN A 252 -4.27 -1.10 19.51
C ASN A 252 -5.20 -2.23 19.95
N ILE A 253 -4.93 -3.46 19.50
CA ILE A 253 -5.72 -4.65 19.82
C ILE A 253 -5.78 -4.91 21.33
N ILE A 254 -4.68 -4.62 22.05
CA ILE A 254 -4.62 -4.76 23.51
C ILE A 254 -5.38 -3.64 24.22
N LEU A 255 -5.23 -2.39 23.75
CA LEU A 255 -5.83 -1.22 24.37
C LEU A 255 -7.35 -1.15 24.14
N ASP A 256 -7.84 -1.63 23.00
CA ASP A 256 -9.27 -1.61 22.66
C ASP A 256 -10.16 -2.22 23.76
N PRO A 257 -10.02 -3.50 24.16
CA PRO A 257 -10.87 -4.08 25.20
C PRO A 257 -10.71 -3.40 26.57
N ILE A 258 -9.52 -2.84 26.87
CA ILE A 258 -9.27 -2.09 28.11
C ILE A 258 -10.10 -0.79 28.11
N PHE A 259 -9.98 0.03 27.09
CA PHE A 259 -10.71 1.31 27.04
C PHE A 259 -12.21 1.11 26.79
N ILE A 260 -12.59 0.15 25.95
CA ILE A 260 -13.99 -0.10 25.60
C ILE A 260 -14.75 -0.72 26.78
N PHE A 261 -14.27 -1.85 27.33
CA PHE A 261 -15.03 -2.64 28.31
C PHE A 261 -14.61 -2.38 29.76
N VAL A 262 -13.30 -2.26 30.06
CA VAL A 262 -12.83 -2.07 31.44
C VAL A 262 -13.11 -0.65 31.92
N PHE A 263 -12.70 0.36 31.15
CA PHE A 263 -13.00 1.76 31.48
C PHE A 263 -14.38 2.23 31.03
N ARG A 264 -15.14 1.38 30.34
CA ARG A 264 -16.52 1.65 29.89
C ARG A 264 -16.65 2.92 29.06
N LEU A 265 -15.62 3.27 28.29
CA LEU A 265 -15.64 4.45 27.43
C LEU A 265 -16.34 4.18 26.08
N GLY A 266 -16.70 2.92 25.79
CA GLY A 266 -17.39 2.53 24.57
C GLY A 266 -16.65 3.00 23.30
N VAL A 267 -17.37 3.64 22.38
CA VAL A 267 -16.83 4.17 21.13
C VAL A 267 -15.71 5.20 21.34
N THR A 268 -15.80 6.01 22.41
CA THR A 268 -14.72 6.93 22.78
C THR A 268 -13.45 6.18 23.15
N GLY A 269 -13.59 5.04 23.82
CA GLY A 269 -12.47 4.16 24.17
C GLY A 269 -11.73 3.60 22.96
N ALA A 270 -12.47 3.15 21.95
CA ALA A 270 -11.90 2.66 20.69
C ALA A 270 -11.10 3.77 19.96
N ALA A 271 -11.67 4.98 19.88
CA ALA A 271 -10.95 6.11 19.27
C ALA A 271 -9.67 6.46 20.04
N THR A 272 -9.70 6.46 21.38
CA THR A 272 -8.52 6.76 22.20
C THR A 272 -7.44 5.71 22.08
N ALA A 273 -7.81 4.42 22.07
CA ALA A 273 -6.87 3.31 21.88
C ALA A 273 -6.13 3.48 20.55
N HIS A 274 -6.87 3.71 19.47
CA HIS A 274 -6.33 3.87 18.12
C HIS A 274 -5.44 5.12 17.97
N VAL A 275 -5.78 6.23 18.62
CA VAL A 275 -4.93 7.44 18.62
C VAL A 275 -3.64 7.18 19.39
N LEU A 276 -3.71 6.52 20.55
CA LEU A 276 -2.53 6.25 21.38
C LEU A 276 -1.54 5.30 20.68
N SER A 277 -2.04 4.23 20.06
CA SER A 277 -1.21 3.31 19.26
C SER A 277 -0.59 3.99 18.04
N GLN A 278 -1.29 4.93 17.39
CA GLN A 278 -0.71 5.74 16.30
C GLN A 278 0.43 6.65 16.76
N TYR A 279 0.29 7.30 17.91
CA TYR A 279 1.39 8.11 18.46
C TYR A 279 2.57 7.24 18.91
N LEU A 280 2.31 6.04 19.44
CA LEU A 280 3.37 5.07 19.75
C LEU A 280 4.14 4.66 18.49
N MET A 281 3.42 4.25 17.44
CA MET A 281 4.01 3.91 16.14
C MET A 281 4.84 5.07 15.58
N CYS A 282 4.28 6.28 15.58
CA CYS A 282 4.96 7.50 15.14
C CYS A 282 6.25 7.76 15.95
N GLY A 283 6.19 7.59 17.28
CA GLY A 283 7.33 7.76 18.17
C GLY A 283 8.45 6.77 17.87
N ILE A 284 8.12 5.49 17.66
CA ILE A 284 9.10 4.45 17.29
C ILE A 284 9.77 4.79 15.96
N LEU A 285 8.99 5.18 14.95
CA LEU A 285 9.49 5.53 13.63
C LEU A 285 10.41 6.76 13.67
N LEU A 286 10.00 7.82 14.35
CA LEU A 286 10.80 9.03 14.48
C LEU A 286 12.07 8.78 15.28
N TRP A 287 12.01 7.99 16.36
CA TRP A 287 13.19 7.64 17.15
C TRP A 287 14.22 6.88 16.32
N LYS A 288 13.77 5.90 15.52
CA LYS A 288 14.64 5.17 14.59
C LYS A 288 15.21 6.09 13.51
N LEU A 289 14.40 7.01 12.98
CA LEU A 289 14.84 7.94 11.95
C LEU A 289 15.89 8.93 12.47
N MET A 290 15.72 9.46 13.69
CA MET A 290 16.69 10.36 14.34
C MET A 290 18.07 9.72 14.56
N GLY A 291 18.13 8.40 14.61
CA GLY A 291 19.37 7.63 14.64
C GLY A 291 20.07 7.49 13.28
N GLN A 292 19.35 7.65 12.17
CA GLN A 292 19.86 7.45 10.81
C GLN A 292 20.07 8.77 10.03
N VAL A 293 19.29 9.81 10.34
CA VAL A 293 19.25 11.07 9.60
C VAL A 293 19.40 12.27 10.54
N ASP A 294 20.17 13.28 10.12
CA ASP A 294 20.23 14.56 10.81
C ASP A 294 19.07 15.47 10.40
N ILE A 295 18.01 15.46 11.20
CA ILE A 295 16.74 16.16 10.93
C ILE A 295 16.90 17.70 10.99
N PHE A 296 17.92 18.21 11.67
CA PHE A 296 18.10 19.64 11.92
C PHE A 296 18.57 20.46 10.71
N ASN A 297 19.01 19.81 9.62
CA ASN A 297 19.44 20.54 8.43
C ASN A 297 18.22 20.89 7.56
N LEU A 298 17.52 21.98 7.92
CA LEU A 298 16.39 22.48 7.14
C LEU A 298 16.91 23.04 5.80
N SER A 299 16.74 22.28 4.71
CA SER A 299 16.82 22.87 3.37
C SER A 299 15.43 23.11 2.84
N THR A 300 15.11 24.38 2.57
CA THR A 300 13.91 24.81 1.86
C THR A 300 14.10 24.84 0.33
N LYS A 301 15.22 24.31 -0.18
CA LYS A 301 15.56 24.46 -1.61
C LYS A 301 14.94 23.38 -2.48
N HIS A 302 14.07 23.86 -3.37
CA HIS A 302 13.58 23.24 -4.61
C HIS A 302 13.27 21.73 -4.54
N LEU A 303 12.21 21.39 -3.78
CA LEU A 303 11.32 20.32 -4.24
C LEU A 303 11.00 20.62 -5.71
N GLN A 304 11.45 19.78 -6.64
CA GLN A 304 11.04 19.82 -8.05
C GLN A 304 9.57 19.38 -8.19
N PHE A 305 8.70 20.09 -7.47
CA PHE A 305 7.27 19.84 -7.29
C PHE A 305 6.57 19.76 -8.65
N SER A 306 6.97 20.64 -9.59
CA SER A 306 6.38 20.73 -10.93
C SER A 306 6.46 19.42 -11.74
N ARG A 307 7.58 18.70 -11.69
CA ARG A 307 7.80 17.51 -12.53
C ARG A 307 7.04 16.28 -12.02
N PHE A 308 6.89 16.14 -10.71
CA PHE A 308 6.09 15.08 -10.09
C PHE A 308 4.60 15.41 -10.06
N MET A 309 4.21 16.69 -10.01
CA MET A 309 2.80 17.10 -9.95
C MET A 309 1.98 16.64 -11.15
N LYS A 310 2.54 16.57 -12.37
CA LYS A 310 1.73 16.17 -13.54
C LYS A 310 1.30 14.71 -13.50
N ASN A 311 2.22 13.79 -13.19
CA ASN A 311 1.91 12.36 -13.07
C ASN A 311 1.30 12.03 -11.70
N GLY A 312 1.74 12.69 -10.64
CA GLY A 312 1.21 12.56 -9.29
C GLY A 312 -0.24 13.04 -9.18
N PHE A 313 -0.63 14.09 -9.89
CA PHE A 313 -2.02 14.56 -9.93
C PHE A 313 -2.95 13.55 -10.62
N LEU A 314 -2.51 12.94 -11.73
CA LEU A 314 -3.29 11.88 -12.39
C LEU A 314 -3.54 10.69 -11.45
N LEU A 315 -2.49 10.28 -10.72
CA LEU A 315 -2.60 9.20 -9.73
C LEU A 315 -3.41 9.61 -8.49
N LEU A 316 -3.37 10.88 -8.08
CA LEU A 316 -4.23 11.40 -7.02
C LEU A 316 -5.70 11.35 -7.45
N MET A 317 -6.02 11.81 -8.67
CA MET A 317 -7.39 11.74 -9.21
C MET A 317 -7.91 10.31 -9.27
N ARG A 318 -7.05 9.36 -9.68
CA ARG A 318 -7.34 7.91 -9.60
C ARG A 318 -7.72 7.48 -8.18
N VAL A 319 -6.88 7.82 -7.20
CA VAL A 319 -7.09 7.43 -5.80
C VAL A 319 -8.40 7.99 -5.29
N ILE A 320 -8.67 9.28 -5.53
CA ILE A 320 -9.92 9.95 -5.12
C ILE A 320 -11.13 9.27 -5.77
N ALA A 321 -11.08 9.01 -7.08
CA ALA A 321 -12.18 8.38 -7.81
C ALA A 321 -12.52 6.99 -7.26
N VAL A 322 -11.50 6.17 -7.01
CA VAL A 322 -11.63 4.83 -6.44
C VAL A 322 -12.19 4.87 -5.02
N THR A 323 -11.68 5.77 -4.17
CA THR A 323 -12.09 5.81 -2.76
C THR A 323 -13.48 6.41 -2.60
N PHE A 324 -13.84 7.36 -3.46
CA PHE A 324 -15.13 8.00 -3.42
C PHE A 324 -16.26 7.00 -3.63
N CYS A 325 -16.09 5.98 -4.48
CA CYS A 325 -17.09 4.93 -4.67
C CYS A 325 -17.40 4.17 -3.36
N VAL A 326 -16.36 3.84 -2.59
CA VAL A 326 -16.49 3.15 -1.29
C VAL A 326 -17.11 4.09 -0.25
N THR A 327 -16.66 5.34 -0.19
CA THR A 327 -17.21 6.36 0.73
C THR A 327 -18.68 6.67 0.43
N LEU A 328 -19.05 6.76 -0.85
CA LEU A 328 -20.43 6.93 -1.29
C LEU A 328 -21.29 5.74 -0.89
N SER A 329 -20.78 4.51 -1.04
CA SER A 329 -21.48 3.30 -0.61
C SER A 329 -21.76 3.31 0.90
N ALA A 330 -20.78 3.73 1.71
CA ALA A 330 -20.98 3.93 3.16
C ALA A 330 -22.00 5.04 3.46
N SER A 331 -22.01 6.14 2.71
CA SER A 331 -23.01 7.21 2.84
C SER A 331 -24.42 6.70 2.53
N LEU A 332 -24.58 5.92 1.46
CA LEU A 332 -25.88 5.35 1.09
C LEU A 332 -26.36 4.31 2.13
N ALA A 333 -25.46 3.48 2.67
CA ALA A 333 -25.78 2.58 3.78
C ALA A 333 -26.19 3.33 5.06
N ALA A 334 -25.51 4.43 5.39
CA ALA A 334 -25.85 5.29 6.53
C ALA A 334 -27.24 5.92 6.40
N ARG A 335 -27.65 6.27 5.18
CA ARG A 335 -28.98 6.85 4.88
C ARG A 335 -30.12 5.86 5.09
N GLU A 336 -29.87 4.56 4.91
CA GLU A 336 -30.86 3.51 5.19
C GLU A 336 -31.11 3.31 6.69
N GLY A 337 -30.09 3.56 7.51
CA GLY A 337 -30.19 3.51 8.97
C GLY A 337 -29.03 2.77 9.64
N SER A 338 -29.05 2.75 10.97
CA SER A 338 -27.96 2.18 11.78
C SER A 338 -27.75 0.70 11.55
N ILE A 339 -28.82 -0.09 11.44
CA ILE A 339 -28.71 -1.55 11.26
C ILE A 339 -28.07 -1.87 9.90
N SER A 340 -28.51 -1.19 8.83
CA SER A 340 -27.96 -1.35 7.48
C SER A 340 -26.49 -0.95 7.42
N MET A 341 -26.13 0.20 7.98
CA MET A 341 -24.75 0.67 8.03
C MET A 341 -23.83 -0.21 8.89
N ALA A 342 -24.32 -0.74 10.02
CA ALA A 342 -23.56 -1.66 10.87
C ALA A 342 -23.21 -2.96 10.12
N ALA A 343 -24.20 -3.55 9.45
CA ALA A 343 -23.99 -4.74 8.63
C ALA A 343 -23.04 -4.43 7.45
N PHE A 344 -23.24 -3.29 6.80
CA PHE A 344 -22.37 -2.83 5.72
C PHE A 344 -20.92 -2.67 6.18
N GLN A 345 -20.68 -2.08 7.35
CA GLN A 345 -19.34 -1.87 7.89
C GLN A 345 -18.60 -3.20 8.12
N VAL A 346 -19.25 -4.20 8.72
CA VAL A 346 -18.64 -5.52 8.94
C VAL A 346 -18.32 -6.19 7.61
N CYS A 347 -19.29 -6.25 6.70
CA CYS A 347 -19.11 -6.86 5.40
C CYS A 347 -18.03 -6.15 4.57
N LEU A 348 -18.01 -4.81 4.55
CA LEU A 348 -17.01 -4.02 3.84
C LEU A 348 -15.61 -4.22 4.43
N GLN A 349 -15.48 -4.27 5.75
CA GLN A 349 -14.20 -4.48 6.41
C GLN A 349 -13.61 -5.86 6.08
N VAL A 350 -14.44 -6.92 6.14
CA VAL A 350 -14.04 -8.28 5.74
C VAL A 350 -13.67 -8.30 4.26
N TRP A 351 -14.51 -7.70 3.42
CA TRP A 351 -14.31 -7.65 1.97
C TRP A 351 -13.01 -6.94 1.58
N LEU A 352 -12.68 -5.79 2.21
CA LEU A 352 -11.42 -5.09 1.98
C LEU A 352 -10.21 -5.86 2.52
N ALA A 353 -10.31 -6.41 3.74
CA ALA A 353 -9.21 -7.10 4.40
C ALA A 353 -8.74 -8.33 3.61
N THR A 354 -9.68 -9.15 3.11
CA THR A 354 -9.31 -10.30 2.29
C THR A 354 -8.83 -9.90 0.91
N SER A 355 -9.39 -8.84 0.32
CA SER A 355 -8.98 -8.39 -1.01
C SER A 355 -7.54 -7.86 -1.03
N LEU A 356 -7.06 -7.28 0.07
CA LEU A 356 -5.69 -6.78 0.20
C LEU A 356 -4.62 -7.88 0.14
N LEU A 357 -4.97 -9.16 0.38
CA LEU A 357 -4.05 -10.28 0.15
C LEU A 357 -3.59 -10.34 -1.32
N ALA A 358 -4.48 -10.00 -2.27
CA ALA A 358 -4.15 -10.00 -3.69
C ALA A 358 -3.18 -8.88 -4.07
N ASP A 359 -3.06 -7.83 -3.24
CA ASP A 359 -2.12 -6.73 -3.47
C ASP A 359 -0.66 -7.20 -3.36
N GLY A 360 -0.38 -8.29 -2.62
CA GLY A 360 0.93 -8.93 -2.64
C GLY A 360 1.33 -9.40 -4.05
N PHE A 361 0.40 -9.98 -4.81
CA PHE A 361 0.63 -10.33 -6.22
C PHE A 361 0.73 -9.10 -7.12
N ALA A 362 0.00 -8.03 -6.81
CA ALA A 362 0.12 -6.77 -7.53
C ALA A 362 1.53 -6.17 -7.37
N VAL A 363 2.09 -6.18 -6.16
CA VAL A 363 3.47 -5.73 -5.87
C VAL A 363 4.50 -6.59 -6.61
N ALA A 364 4.34 -7.92 -6.58
CA ALA A 364 5.24 -8.82 -7.31
C ALA A 364 5.17 -8.60 -8.84
N GLY A 365 3.94 -8.49 -9.38
CA GLY A 365 3.70 -8.17 -10.78
C GLY A 365 4.34 -6.84 -11.17
N GLN A 366 4.16 -5.79 -10.36
CA GLN A 366 4.74 -4.47 -10.60
C GLN A 366 6.27 -4.54 -10.69
N ALA A 367 6.93 -5.22 -9.74
CA ALA A 367 8.39 -5.30 -9.68
C ALA A 367 8.99 -6.06 -10.87
N ILE A 368 8.43 -7.24 -11.18
CA ILE A 368 8.96 -8.11 -12.24
C ILE A 368 8.65 -7.52 -13.62
N LEU A 369 7.43 -6.99 -13.86
CA LEU A 369 7.11 -6.33 -15.13
C LEU A 369 7.97 -5.09 -15.36
N ALA A 370 8.19 -4.25 -14.35
CA ALA A 370 9.03 -3.06 -14.50
C ALA A 370 10.44 -3.44 -14.97
N SER A 371 11.03 -4.50 -14.41
CA SER A 371 12.33 -5.03 -14.86
C SER A 371 12.28 -5.61 -16.27
N ALA A 372 11.25 -6.40 -16.58
CA ALA A 372 11.08 -7.03 -17.89
C ALA A 372 10.90 -5.99 -19.01
N PHE A 373 10.08 -4.96 -18.79
CA PHE A 373 9.91 -3.85 -19.73
C PHE A 373 11.20 -3.01 -19.88
N ALA A 374 11.94 -2.77 -18.79
CA ALA A 374 13.22 -2.06 -18.86
C ALA A 374 14.26 -2.84 -19.70
N LYS A 375 14.28 -4.17 -19.59
CA LYS A 375 15.14 -5.07 -20.39
C LYS A 375 14.59 -5.38 -21.78
N LYS A 376 13.40 -4.90 -22.13
CA LYS A 376 12.64 -5.25 -23.36
C LYS A 376 12.40 -6.77 -23.50
N ASP A 377 12.37 -7.49 -22.39
CA ASP A 377 12.03 -8.92 -22.36
C ASP A 377 10.50 -9.09 -22.33
N TYR A 378 9.91 -8.96 -23.51
CA TYR A 378 8.47 -9.03 -23.69
C TYR A 378 7.87 -10.41 -23.39
N LYS A 379 8.65 -11.48 -23.57
CA LYS A 379 8.24 -12.84 -23.22
C LYS A 379 8.06 -12.97 -21.71
N ARG A 380 9.06 -12.53 -20.95
CA ARG A 380 8.98 -12.53 -19.48
C ARG A 380 7.87 -11.61 -18.99
N ALA A 381 7.65 -10.46 -19.62
CA ALA A 381 6.55 -9.55 -19.27
C ALA A 381 5.17 -10.22 -19.44
N ALA A 382 4.92 -10.87 -20.57
CA ALA A 382 3.65 -11.58 -20.83
C ALA A 382 3.47 -12.79 -19.90
N ALA A 383 4.52 -13.60 -19.70
CA ALA A 383 4.48 -14.75 -18.80
C ALA A 383 4.20 -14.34 -17.36
N THR A 384 4.86 -13.27 -16.88
CA THR A 384 4.63 -12.74 -15.54
C THR A 384 3.21 -12.22 -15.38
N ALA A 385 2.71 -11.43 -16.33
CA ALA A 385 1.36 -10.86 -16.28
C ALA A 385 0.29 -11.97 -16.21
N SER A 386 0.39 -12.97 -17.09
CA SER A 386 -0.50 -14.13 -17.08
C SER A 386 -0.45 -14.86 -15.73
N ARG A 387 0.77 -15.12 -15.23
CA ARG A 387 0.99 -15.88 -14.01
C ARG A 387 0.44 -15.20 -12.77
N VAL A 388 0.70 -13.91 -12.57
CA VAL A 388 0.19 -13.19 -11.39
C VAL A 388 -1.33 -13.07 -11.44
N LEU A 389 -1.94 -12.94 -12.63
CA LEU A 389 -3.39 -12.88 -12.79
C LEU A 389 -4.06 -14.23 -12.52
N GLN A 390 -3.45 -15.33 -12.99
CA GLN A 390 -3.92 -16.68 -12.69
C GLN A 390 -3.79 -16.99 -11.18
N LEU A 391 -2.68 -16.65 -10.55
CA LEU A 391 -2.50 -16.78 -9.10
C LEU A 391 -3.48 -15.92 -8.31
N GLY A 392 -3.74 -14.69 -8.76
CA GLY A 392 -4.76 -13.81 -8.19
C GLY A 392 -6.16 -14.44 -8.27
N LEU A 393 -6.52 -15.05 -9.40
CA LEU A 393 -7.77 -15.79 -9.55
C LEU A 393 -7.87 -16.98 -8.60
N VAL A 394 -6.82 -17.81 -8.51
CA VAL A 394 -6.77 -18.95 -7.59
C VAL A 394 -6.95 -18.48 -6.15
N LEU A 395 -6.24 -17.41 -5.75
CA LEU A 395 -6.39 -16.80 -4.43
C LEU A 395 -7.82 -16.29 -4.23
N GLY A 396 -8.41 -15.60 -5.20
CA GLY A 396 -9.76 -15.08 -5.08
C GLY A 396 -10.83 -16.18 -4.94
N PHE A 397 -10.69 -17.30 -5.65
CA PHE A 397 -11.57 -18.47 -5.44
C PHE A 397 -11.36 -19.13 -4.08
N LEU A 398 -10.11 -19.26 -3.64
CA LEU A 398 -9.78 -19.77 -2.31
C LEU A 398 -10.42 -18.88 -1.22
N LEU A 399 -10.29 -17.56 -1.34
CA LEU A 399 -10.90 -16.59 -0.43
C LEU A 399 -12.42 -16.63 -0.47
N ALA A 400 -13.04 -16.82 -1.65
CA ALA A 400 -14.48 -16.99 -1.78
C ALA A 400 -14.98 -18.20 -0.97
N ILE A 401 -14.28 -19.34 -1.05
CA ILE A 401 -14.63 -20.56 -0.30
C ILE A 401 -14.43 -20.34 1.21
N ILE A 402 -13.27 -19.80 1.61
CA ILE A 402 -12.94 -19.54 3.02
C ILE A 402 -13.96 -18.58 3.64
N LEU A 403 -14.33 -17.51 2.95
CA LEU A 403 -15.30 -16.54 3.46
C LEU A 403 -16.72 -17.07 3.44
N GLY A 404 -17.13 -17.78 2.37
CA GLY A 404 -18.46 -18.37 2.26
C GLY A 404 -18.75 -19.35 3.41
N ALA A 405 -17.76 -20.17 3.79
CA ALA A 405 -17.87 -21.04 4.95
C ALA A 405 -17.64 -20.28 6.27
N GLY A 406 -16.57 -19.49 6.35
CA GLY A 406 -16.06 -18.89 7.58
C GLY A 406 -16.94 -17.78 8.14
N LEU A 407 -17.41 -16.84 7.30
CA LEU A 407 -18.17 -15.69 7.78
C LEU A 407 -19.61 -16.07 8.21
N HIS A 408 -20.15 -17.17 7.66
CA HIS A 408 -21.41 -17.74 8.15
C HIS A 408 -21.34 -18.11 9.64
N PHE A 409 -20.20 -18.66 10.09
CA PHE A 409 -19.97 -18.96 11.51
C PHE A 409 -19.39 -17.77 12.28
N GLY A 410 -18.57 -16.95 11.63
CA GLY A 410 -17.82 -15.85 12.23
C GLY A 410 -18.61 -14.56 12.44
N ALA A 411 -19.76 -14.37 11.80
CA ALA A 411 -20.54 -13.12 11.91
C ALA A 411 -20.91 -12.76 13.37
N ARG A 412 -21.13 -13.76 14.23
CA ARG A 412 -21.41 -13.56 15.67
C ARG A 412 -20.23 -13.00 16.47
N LEU A 413 -19.01 -13.10 15.96
CA LEU A 413 -17.84 -12.46 16.56
C LEU A 413 -17.96 -10.94 16.47
N PHE A 414 -18.58 -10.43 15.40
CA PHE A 414 -18.73 -9.00 15.17
C PHE A 414 -19.92 -8.41 15.90
N THR A 415 -21.05 -9.12 16.00
CA THR A 415 -22.24 -8.57 16.65
C THR A 415 -23.16 -9.65 17.18
N LYS A 416 -23.96 -9.29 18.19
CA LYS A 416 -25.02 -10.13 18.78
C LYS A 416 -26.42 -9.71 18.32
N ASP A 417 -26.55 -8.66 17.52
CA ASP A 417 -27.84 -8.15 17.04
C ASP A 417 -28.36 -9.01 15.87
N ASP A 418 -29.52 -9.64 16.05
CA ASP A 418 -30.11 -10.55 15.05
C ASP A 418 -30.45 -9.85 13.73
N LYS A 419 -30.83 -8.56 13.76
CA LYS A 419 -31.17 -7.81 12.54
C LYS A 419 -29.91 -7.49 11.73
N VAL A 420 -28.82 -7.15 12.42
CA VAL A 420 -27.51 -6.94 11.76
C VAL A 420 -26.98 -8.25 11.22
N LEU A 421 -27.05 -9.35 11.98
CA LEU A 421 -26.62 -10.67 11.52
C LEU A 421 -27.38 -11.12 10.28
N HIS A 422 -28.69 -10.90 10.23
CA HIS A 422 -29.51 -11.21 9.06
C HIS A 422 -29.04 -10.44 7.81
N LEU A 423 -28.76 -9.14 7.93
CA LEU A 423 -28.22 -8.34 6.82
C LEU A 423 -26.80 -8.75 6.41
N ILE A 424 -25.95 -9.14 7.36
CA ILE A 424 -24.63 -9.73 7.06
C ILE A 424 -24.80 -11.01 6.23
N SER A 425 -25.74 -11.89 6.59
CA SER A 425 -26.03 -13.10 5.81
C SER A 425 -26.52 -12.80 4.39
N ILE A 426 -27.28 -11.72 4.18
CA ILE A 426 -27.68 -11.25 2.85
C ILE A 426 -26.48 -10.71 2.05
N GLY A 427 -25.55 -10.01 2.72
CA GLY A 427 -24.35 -9.46 2.09
C GLY A 427 -23.28 -10.51 1.78
N LEU A 428 -23.26 -11.63 2.52
CA LEU A 428 -22.24 -12.67 2.43
C LEU A 428 -21.99 -13.22 1.01
N PRO A 429 -23.00 -13.56 0.20
CA PRO A 429 -22.78 -14.03 -1.17
C PRO A 429 -22.02 -13.02 -2.04
N PHE A 430 -22.25 -11.71 -1.84
CA PHE A 430 -21.52 -10.67 -2.54
C PHE A 430 -20.09 -10.55 -2.01
N VAL A 431 -19.91 -10.56 -0.68
CA VAL A 431 -18.58 -10.47 -0.06
C VAL A 431 -17.68 -11.61 -0.52
N ALA A 432 -18.19 -12.85 -0.50
CA ALA A 432 -17.44 -14.04 -0.91
C ALA A 432 -17.35 -14.16 -2.44
N GLY A 433 -18.46 -14.04 -3.16
CA GLY A 433 -18.54 -14.25 -4.60
C GLY A 433 -17.76 -13.23 -5.44
N THR A 434 -17.50 -12.04 -4.90
CA THR A 434 -16.71 -11.00 -5.59
C THR A 434 -15.21 -11.11 -5.38
N GLN A 435 -14.71 -11.98 -4.48
CA GLN A 435 -13.27 -12.09 -4.21
C GLN A 435 -12.41 -12.43 -5.46
N PRO A 436 -12.82 -13.31 -6.40
CA PRO A 436 -12.09 -13.51 -7.64
C PRO A 436 -11.97 -12.24 -8.50
N ILE A 437 -13.04 -11.45 -8.55
CA ILE A 437 -13.11 -10.20 -9.30
C ILE A 437 -12.21 -9.15 -8.63
N ASN A 438 -12.28 -9.05 -7.31
CA ASN A 438 -11.43 -8.14 -6.54
C ASN A 438 -9.96 -8.46 -6.75
N ALA A 439 -9.58 -9.74 -6.57
CA ALA A 439 -8.19 -10.16 -6.72
C ALA A 439 -7.64 -9.79 -8.09
N LEU A 440 -8.42 -10.00 -9.15
CA LEU A 440 -8.07 -9.54 -10.49
C LEU A 440 -7.91 -8.02 -10.57
N ALA A 441 -8.87 -7.25 -10.05
CA ALA A 441 -8.81 -5.79 -10.06
C ALA A 441 -7.55 -5.23 -9.38
N PHE A 442 -7.16 -5.79 -8.22
CA PHE A 442 -5.93 -5.41 -7.53
C PHE A 442 -4.67 -5.83 -8.31
N VAL A 443 -4.62 -7.06 -8.82
CA VAL A 443 -3.46 -7.52 -9.61
C VAL A 443 -3.29 -6.70 -10.88
N PHE A 444 -4.37 -6.32 -11.57
CA PHE A 444 -4.31 -5.44 -12.74
C PHE A 444 -3.74 -4.06 -12.44
N ASP A 445 -3.98 -3.52 -11.24
CA ASP A 445 -3.34 -2.27 -10.84
C ASP A 445 -1.83 -2.42 -10.80
N GLY A 446 -1.32 -3.49 -10.17
CA GLY A 446 0.11 -3.81 -10.15
C GLY A 446 0.70 -4.03 -11.55
N VAL A 447 -0.03 -4.74 -12.42
CA VAL A 447 0.37 -4.97 -13.81
C VAL A 447 0.48 -3.66 -14.60
N ASN A 448 -0.51 -2.78 -14.50
CA ASN A 448 -0.50 -1.47 -15.17
C ASN A 448 0.63 -0.58 -14.63
N PHE A 449 0.91 -0.63 -13.33
CA PHE A 449 2.00 0.11 -12.71
C PHE A 449 3.37 -0.43 -13.13
N GLY A 450 3.53 -1.75 -13.20
CA GLY A 450 4.76 -2.39 -13.71
C GLY A 450 5.03 -2.04 -15.17
N ALA A 451 3.99 -1.89 -15.98
CA ALA A 451 4.07 -1.41 -17.36
C ALA A 451 4.25 0.12 -17.50
N SER A 452 4.31 0.86 -16.39
CA SER A 452 4.36 2.33 -16.35
C SER A 452 3.22 3.05 -17.08
N ASP A 453 2.05 2.41 -17.16
CA ASP A 453 0.88 2.92 -17.90
C ASP A 453 -0.03 3.82 -17.02
N PHE A 454 0.58 4.80 -16.35
CA PHE A 454 -0.09 5.62 -15.34
C PHE A 454 -1.23 6.47 -15.92
N GLY A 455 -1.08 6.94 -17.16
CA GLY A 455 -2.11 7.72 -17.85
C GLY A 455 -3.37 6.91 -18.10
N TYR A 456 -3.23 5.68 -18.61
CA TYR A 456 -4.35 4.78 -18.78
C TYR A 456 -4.98 4.40 -17.43
N ALA A 457 -4.15 4.05 -16.44
CA ALA A 457 -4.63 3.68 -15.11
C ALA A 457 -5.47 4.80 -14.47
N ALA A 458 -5.04 6.06 -14.60
CA ALA A 458 -5.80 7.20 -14.09
C ALA A 458 -7.11 7.43 -14.86
N ALA A 459 -7.05 7.54 -16.18
CA ALA A 459 -8.22 7.85 -17.00
C ALA A 459 -9.29 6.75 -16.92
N SER A 460 -8.87 5.48 -17.00
CA SER A 460 -9.79 4.34 -16.91
C SER A 460 -10.50 4.29 -15.56
N LEU A 461 -9.81 4.55 -14.44
CA LEU A 461 -10.43 4.48 -13.12
C LEU A 461 -11.34 5.66 -12.79
N VAL A 462 -11.07 6.84 -13.35
CA VAL A 462 -12.03 7.96 -13.30
C VAL A 462 -13.30 7.60 -14.06
N MET A 463 -13.18 7.01 -15.26
CA MET A 463 -14.35 6.55 -16.03
C MET A 463 -15.12 5.44 -15.30
N VAL A 464 -14.42 4.45 -14.74
CA VAL A 464 -15.02 3.40 -13.91
C VAL A 464 -15.78 4.01 -12.73
N ALA A 465 -15.19 4.98 -12.04
CA ALA A 465 -15.85 5.64 -10.92
C ALA A 465 -17.13 6.38 -11.32
N ILE A 466 -17.12 7.13 -12.44
CA ILE A 466 -18.31 7.84 -12.93
C ILE A 466 -19.47 6.86 -13.17
N VAL A 467 -19.21 5.77 -13.90
CA VAL A 467 -20.23 4.75 -14.19
C VAL A 467 -20.68 4.06 -12.89
N SER A 468 -19.75 3.74 -12.00
CA SER A 468 -20.03 3.07 -10.75
C SER A 468 -20.86 3.91 -9.78
N ILE A 469 -20.60 5.23 -9.71
CA ILE A 469 -21.38 6.17 -8.92
C ILE A 469 -22.83 6.19 -9.39
N LEU A 470 -23.06 6.25 -10.71
CA LEU A 470 -24.39 6.20 -11.28
C LEU A 470 -25.10 4.89 -10.93
N CYS A 471 -24.44 3.75 -11.11
CA CYS A 471 -24.99 2.44 -10.75
C CYS A 471 -25.30 2.35 -9.25
N LEU A 472 -24.39 2.80 -8.38
CA LEU A 472 -24.58 2.78 -6.93
C LEU A 472 -25.82 3.55 -6.52
N VAL A 473 -25.99 4.78 -7.00
CA VAL A 473 -27.14 5.64 -6.65
C VAL A 473 -28.45 5.04 -7.17
N LEU A 474 -28.48 4.53 -8.41
CA LEU A 474 -29.69 3.96 -9.00
C LEU A 474 -30.10 2.63 -8.34
N LEU A 475 -29.14 1.73 -8.13
CA LEU A 475 -29.40 0.41 -7.55
C LEU A 475 -29.73 0.51 -6.05
N SER A 476 -29.04 1.38 -5.30
CA SER A 476 -29.35 1.56 -3.88
C SER A 476 -30.73 2.18 -3.67
N SER A 477 -31.14 3.10 -4.55
CA SER A 477 -32.47 3.73 -4.46
C SER A 477 -33.61 2.73 -4.70
N THR A 478 -33.38 1.71 -5.52
CA THR A 478 -34.41 0.73 -5.93
C THR A 478 -34.41 -0.55 -5.08
N HIS A 479 -33.24 -1.03 -4.66
CA HIS A 479 -33.08 -2.33 -3.99
C HIS A 479 -32.39 -2.22 -2.61
N GLY A 480 -32.22 -1.01 -2.09
CA GLY A 480 -31.65 -0.71 -0.77
C GLY A 480 -30.28 -1.35 -0.53
N PHE A 481 -30.10 -2.01 0.63
CA PHE A 481 -28.87 -2.72 1.00
C PHE A 481 -28.33 -3.69 -0.07
N ILE A 482 -29.19 -4.47 -0.72
CA ILE A 482 -28.77 -5.41 -1.79
C ILE A 482 -28.28 -4.63 -3.01
N GLY A 483 -28.96 -3.53 -3.33
CA GLY A 483 -28.55 -2.61 -4.40
C GLY A 483 -27.15 -2.03 -4.22
N LEU A 484 -26.74 -1.77 -2.98
CA LEU A 484 -25.37 -1.32 -2.67
C LEU A 484 -24.33 -2.36 -3.06
N TRP A 485 -24.56 -3.63 -2.72
CA TRP A 485 -23.64 -4.71 -3.05
C TRP A 485 -23.58 -5.01 -4.54
N PHE A 486 -24.70 -4.90 -5.27
CA PHE A 486 -24.68 -4.94 -6.73
C PHE A 486 -23.85 -3.79 -7.31
N GLY A 487 -24.02 -2.56 -6.81
CA GLY A 487 -23.23 -1.41 -7.26
C GLY A 487 -21.73 -1.59 -7.00
N LEU A 488 -21.34 -2.10 -5.82
CA LEU A 488 -19.94 -2.43 -5.50
C LEU A 488 -19.39 -3.57 -6.36
N THR A 489 -20.23 -4.55 -6.69
CA THR A 489 -19.87 -5.66 -7.59
C THR A 489 -19.62 -5.14 -9.00
N ILE A 490 -20.48 -4.26 -9.51
CA ILE A 490 -20.30 -3.60 -10.81
C ILE A 490 -19.02 -2.77 -10.79
N TYR A 491 -18.77 -2.01 -9.72
CA TYR A 491 -17.55 -1.22 -9.55
C TYR A 491 -16.28 -2.08 -9.70
N MET A 492 -16.18 -3.18 -8.96
CA MET A 492 -15.00 -4.06 -9.06
C MET A 492 -14.95 -4.82 -10.39
N SER A 493 -16.09 -5.19 -10.96
CA SER A 493 -16.16 -5.83 -12.28
C SER A 493 -15.66 -4.92 -13.39
N LEU A 494 -16.10 -3.65 -13.39
CA LEU A 494 -15.61 -2.64 -14.33
C LEU A 494 -14.12 -2.38 -14.16
N ARG A 495 -13.63 -2.35 -12.91
CA ARG A 495 -12.20 -2.20 -12.60
C ARG A 495 -11.36 -3.35 -13.14
N ALA A 496 -11.82 -4.60 -13.01
CA ALA A 496 -11.15 -5.75 -13.63
C ALA A 496 -11.26 -5.70 -15.17
N ALA A 497 -12.44 -5.32 -15.70
CA ALA A 497 -12.70 -5.28 -17.14
C ALA A 497 -11.81 -4.29 -17.89
N VAL A 498 -11.53 -3.11 -17.33
CA VAL A 498 -10.59 -2.16 -17.95
C VAL A 498 -9.17 -2.73 -18.01
N GLY A 499 -8.74 -3.48 -16.98
CA GLY A 499 -7.47 -4.21 -17.00
C GLY A 499 -7.40 -5.24 -18.14
N PHE A 500 -8.45 -6.07 -18.27
CA PHE A 500 -8.57 -7.01 -19.40
C PHE A 500 -8.61 -6.30 -20.74
N TRP A 501 -9.34 -5.19 -20.86
CA TRP A 501 -9.46 -4.43 -22.10
C TRP A 501 -8.10 -3.90 -22.56
N ARG A 502 -7.27 -3.40 -21.64
CA ARG A 502 -5.95 -2.84 -21.97
C ARG A 502 -5.02 -3.90 -22.57
N ILE A 503 -4.94 -5.07 -21.95
CA ILE A 503 -4.10 -6.17 -22.41
C ILE A 503 -4.71 -6.86 -23.64
N GLY A 504 -6.02 -7.10 -23.63
CA GLY A 504 -6.77 -7.75 -24.71
C GLY A 504 -6.76 -6.98 -26.03
N THR A 505 -6.77 -5.64 -25.97
CA THR A 505 -6.61 -4.81 -27.17
C THR A 505 -5.16 -4.66 -27.62
N ALA A 506 -4.19 -5.19 -26.85
CA ALA A 506 -2.76 -5.07 -27.10
C ALA A 506 -2.36 -3.62 -27.45
N THR A 507 -2.82 -2.66 -26.63
CA THR A 507 -2.54 -1.23 -26.81
C THR A 507 -1.51 -0.73 -25.81
N GLY A 508 -0.85 0.39 -26.14
CA GLY A 508 0.15 1.00 -25.26
C GLY A 508 1.37 0.09 -25.04
N PRO A 509 1.78 -0.15 -23.78
CA PRO A 509 2.92 -1.03 -23.47
C PRO A 509 2.78 -2.45 -24.01
N TRP A 510 1.54 -2.90 -24.26
CA TRP A 510 1.21 -4.25 -24.72
C TRP A 510 1.20 -4.41 -26.24
N SER A 511 1.62 -3.40 -26.99
CA SER A 511 1.63 -3.42 -28.48
C SER A 511 2.47 -4.55 -29.08
N PHE A 512 3.43 -5.09 -28.33
CA PHE A 512 4.23 -6.24 -28.75
C PHE A 512 3.41 -7.52 -28.91
N LEU A 513 2.22 -7.62 -28.31
CA LEU A 513 1.34 -8.79 -28.44
C LEU A 513 0.62 -8.88 -29.79
N ARG A 514 0.69 -7.83 -30.63
CA ARG A 514 0.17 -7.85 -32.00
C ARG A 514 1.19 -8.28 -33.05
N ARG A 515 2.48 -8.32 -32.67
CA ARG A 515 3.59 -8.69 -33.55
C ARG A 515 3.86 -10.17 -33.40
#